data_AF-A0A2V2G802-F1
#
_entry.id   AF-A0A2V2G802-F1
#
_cell.length_a   1.000
_cell.length_b   1.000
_cell.length_c   1.000
_cell.angle_alpha   90.00
_cell.angle_beta   90.00
_cell.angle_gamma   90.00
#
_symmetry.space_group_name_H-M   'P 1'
#
loop_
_entity.id
_entity.type
_entity.pdbx_description
1 polymer ?
#
loop_
_entity_poly.entity_id
_entity_poly.type
_entity_poly.pdbx_seq_one_letter_code
_entity_poly.pdbx_strand_id
1 'polypeptide(L)'
;MDWKKAFSSGKWPLSQEEAAFCDGLSITEMAELQQFLDVVHIRECLIRPFSQWKEYPVVEPRSLLPSFEPDVYEYHNLPGFSLLVFDRPLLPFNEIFQYDIIHPVTDLLDIAQGPCCPLENAILGANMQTMLARLPRALHDQFRAEFQRLDTTALELYPPMLPYILCMDRAHVLAKNAYGHFQMAGVFASLPSDIDGELKRFGMRIGKFQMGDNDLYERNRLFVMQFLMELYGFPIVSERRTSAALFARRLHKMGERFLIRVLGQSDRVITTIWNDGAAARYPHVEKIALIRVDEDQREVLDALRESKAFVDEKNRVALLRVRYRQHSYDPDNVRQDRALSVLSQQIIHPLTGENIDGLNIIRDSTNLILRLNDIVRGEYTGRIVFKRTEVVENTDTDEKRLKFLYAWLTKHQRRIIGYSEEFFANTGKILDNYFDNLDHSDSLDELADLKQEVRNRYRYIQQARKIRCLEEIRTRNYRGERLNYDRMLSEALTLLQELKFEVSIYFDELVATTIHHIEAMLNDRYLRRHYVEKAEQDLTRAGQEVRRKYGRLVVLLDDFKAIRKTHQASGEAAA
;
A
#
# COMPACT_ATOMS: atom_id res chain seq x y z
N MET A 1 23.31 6.97 -15.23
CA MET A 1 22.84 7.94 -16.24
C MET A 1 23.07 9.37 -15.74
N ASP A 2 23.35 10.35 -16.59
CA ASP A 2 23.35 11.77 -16.20
C ASP A 2 21.89 12.22 -15.97
N TRP A 3 21.58 12.71 -14.77
CA TRP A 3 20.22 13.10 -14.39
C TRP A 3 19.65 14.21 -15.27
N LYS A 4 20.51 15.06 -15.86
CA LYS A 4 20.08 16.12 -16.79
C LYS A 4 19.44 15.57 -18.05
N LYS A 5 19.84 14.37 -18.47
CA LYS A 5 19.29 13.65 -19.63
C LYS A 5 17.99 12.89 -19.33
N ALA A 6 17.54 12.86 -18.07
CA ALA A 6 16.28 12.20 -17.74
C ALA A 6 15.12 12.83 -18.50
N PHE A 7 14.31 11.97 -19.12
CA PHE A 7 13.15 12.33 -19.93
C PHE A 7 13.44 13.22 -21.16
N SER A 8 14.71 13.35 -21.60
CA SER A 8 15.07 14.20 -22.75
C SER A 8 14.48 13.74 -24.09
N SER A 9 14.00 12.49 -24.16
CA SER A 9 13.40 11.90 -25.36
C SER A 9 11.92 11.57 -25.16
N GLY A 10 11.30 12.08 -24.09
CA GLY A 10 9.91 11.82 -23.75
C GLY A 10 8.93 12.85 -24.31
N LYS A 11 7.64 12.67 -23.97
CA LYS A 11 6.55 13.60 -24.33
C LYS A 11 6.79 15.03 -23.79
N TRP A 12 7.44 15.13 -22.63
CA TRP A 12 7.75 16.39 -21.96
C TRP A 12 9.28 16.55 -21.84
N PRO A 13 9.98 16.92 -22.92
CA PRO A 13 11.43 17.07 -22.88
C PRO A 13 11.80 18.30 -22.04
N LEU A 14 12.46 18.08 -20.91
CA LEU A 14 13.04 19.15 -20.10
C LEU A 14 14.38 19.57 -20.72
N SER A 15 14.61 20.88 -20.86
CA SER A 15 15.89 21.40 -21.34
C SER A 15 17.05 20.95 -20.42
N GLN A 16 18.22 20.70 -21.02
CA GLN A 16 19.41 20.23 -20.30
C GLN A 16 20.04 21.34 -19.42
N GLU A 17 19.72 22.61 -19.69
CA GLU A 17 20.37 23.78 -19.10
C GLU A 17 19.49 24.56 -18.11
N GLU A 18 18.17 24.70 -18.37
CA GLU A 18 17.32 25.64 -17.61
C GLU A 18 16.16 24.98 -16.84
N ALA A 19 15.96 23.66 -17.00
CA ALA A 19 14.78 22.96 -16.48
C ALA A 19 13.43 23.63 -16.85
N ALA A 20 13.39 24.54 -17.82
CA ALA A 20 12.18 25.17 -18.31
C ALA A 20 11.63 24.40 -19.53
N PHE A 21 10.31 24.37 -19.65
CA PHE A 21 9.62 23.93 -20.87
C PHE A 21 9.50 25.10 -21.86
N CYS A 22 9.32 24.80 -23.15
CA CYS A 22 9.00 25.83 -24.15
C CYS A 22 7.73 26.59 -23.76
N ASP A 23 7.69 27.89 -24.07
CA ASP A 23 6.53 28.76 -23.83
C ASP A 23 5.23 28.15 -24.42
N GLY A 24 4.14 28.11 -23.64
CA GLY A 24 2.80 27.72 -24.12
C GLY A 24 2.32 26.32 -23.71
N LEU A 25 2.76 25.80 -22.57
CA LEU A 25 2.26 24.56 -21.97
C LEU A 25 0.81 24.70 -21.52
N SER A 26 -0.10 24.15 -22.30
CA SER A 26 -1.53 24.14 -22.00
C SER A 26 -1.99 22.74 -21.64
N ILE A 27 -2.04 22.43 -20.35
CA ILE A 27 -2.57 21.15 -19.84
C ILE A 27 -3.96 21.38 -19.25
N THR A 28 -4.96 20.65 -19.75
CA THR A 28 -6.37 20.75 -19.34
C THR A 28 -6.89 19.48 -18.67
N GLU A 29 -6.29 18.32 -18.95
CA GLU A 29 -6.74 17.03 -18.44
C GLU A 29 -5.90 16.55 -17.26
N MET A 30 -6.55 16.04 -16.21
CA MET A 30 -5.87 15.56 -14.99
C MET A 30 -4.87 14.43 -15.29
N ALA A 31 -5.22 13.53 -16.22
CA ALA A 31 -4.34 12.42 -16.62
C ALA A 31 -3.05 12.92 -17.30
N GLU A 32 -3.16 13.98 -18.11
CA GLU A 32 -2.01 14.61 -18.76
C GLU A 32 -1.13 15.35 -17.75
N LEU A 33 -1.75 16.08 -16.82
CA LEU A 33 -1.04 16.71 -15.70
C LEU A 33 -0.29 15.69 -14.86
N GLN A 34 -0.88 14.52 -14.57
CA GLN A 34 -0.19 13.47 -13.82
C GLN A 34 1.08 13.00 -14.53
N GLN A 35 1.04 12.80 -15.87
CA GLN A 35 2.23 12.43 -16.65
C GLN A 35 3.31 13.52 -16.63
N PHE A 36 2.90 14.79 -16.73
CA PHE A 36 3.81 15.93 -16.60
C PHE A 36 4.48 15.95 -15.22
N LEU A 37 3.69 15.80 -14.14
CA LEU A 37 4.19 15.76 -12.77
C LEU A 37 5.10 14.56 -12.51
N ASP A 38 4.84 13.40 -13.12
CA ASP A 38 5.72 12.25 -13.04
C ASP A 38 7.11 12.57 -13.59
N VAL A 39 7.20 13.19 -14.77
CA VAL A 39 8.48 13.61 -15.37
C VAL A 39 9.23 14.57 -14.45
N VAL A 40 8.57 15.62 -13.98
CA VAL A 40 9.18 16.66 -13.14
C VAL A 40 9.62 16.11 -11.79
N HIS A 41 8.72 15.41 -11.08
CA HIS A 41 9.00 14.89 -9.73
C HIS A 41 10.01 13.75 -9.76
N ILE A 42 9.97 12.86 -10.75
CA ILE A 42 10.97 11.78 -10.84
C ILE A 42 12.35 12.37 -11.12
N ARG A 43 12.47 13.31 -12.06
CA ARG A 43 13.76 13.92 -12.38
C ARG A 43 14.34 14.67 -11.19
N GLU A 44 13.58 15.61 -10.64
CA GLU A 44 14.09 16.54 -9.62
C GLU A 44 14.13 15.92 -8.22
N CYS A 45 13.22 14.99 -7.89
CA CYS A 45 13.10 14.45 -6.54
C CYS A 45 13.60 13.02 -6.36
N LEU A 46 13.81 12.24 -7.43
CA LEU A 46 14.36 10.89 -7.34
C LEU A 46 15.73 10.77 -8.03
N ILE A 47 15.80 11.01 -9.34
CA ILE A 47 17.02 10.78 -10.13
C ILE A 47 18.12 11.78 -9.76
N ARG A 48 17.81 13.08 -9.66
CA ARG A 48 18.80 14.10 -9.28
C ARG A 48 19.39 13.84 -7.89
N PRO A 49 18.61 13.63 -6.81
CA PRO A 49 19.17 13.26 -5.51
C PRO A 49 19.97 11.96 -5.54
N PHE A 50 19.51 10.95 -6.28
CA PHE A 50 20.27 9.71 -6.46
C PHE A 50 21.63 9.95 -7.14
N SER A 51 21.70 10.84 -8.12
CA SER A 51 22.94 11.20 -8.81
C SER A 51 23.88 12.06 -7.96
N GLN A 52 23.34 12.89 -7.07
CA GLN A 52 24.12 13.83 -6.26
C GLN A 52 24.59 13.22 -4.94
N TRP A 53 23.81 12.31 -4.36
CA TRP A 53 24.14 11.68 -3.10
C TRP A 53 24.68 10.27 -3.29
N LYS A 54 25.98 10.10 -3.04
CA LYS A 54 26.70 8.83 -3.21
C LYS A 54 26.10 7.66 -2.42
N GLU A 55 25.52 7.95 -1.26
CA GLU A 55 24.92 6.95 -0.36
C GLU A 55 23.39 6.98 -0.42
N TYR A 56 22.81 7.38 -1.56
CA TYR A 56 21.36 7.42 -1.72
C TYR A 56 20.75 6.06 -1.35
N PRO A 57 19.81 6.03 -0.38
CA PRO A 57 19.28 4.80 0.16
C PRO A 57 18.15 4.26 -0.73
N VAL A 58 18.53 3.59 -1.82
CA VAL A 58 17.61 3.02 -2.82
C VAL A 58 16.56 2.12 -2.16
N VAL A 59 15.31 2.21 -2.63
CA VAL A 59 14.17 1.47 -2.06
C VAL A 59 14.26 0.00 -2.45
N GLU A 60 14.07 -0.90 -1.47
CA GLU A 60 13.87 -2.31 -1.79
C GLU A 60 12.47 -2.51 -2.41
N PRO A 61 12.33 -3.26 -3.52
CA PRO A 61 11.01 -3.49 -4.15
C PRO A 61 9.94 -4.01 -3.17
N ARG A 62 10.37 -4.74 -2.14
CA ARG A 62 9.49 -5.29 -1.10
C ARG A 62 8.85 -4.24 -0.22
N SER A 63 9.48 -3.09 -0.03
CA SER A 63 8.92 -1.97 0.74
C SER A 63 7.73 -1.31 0.03
N LEU A 64 7.58 -1.55 -1.27
CA LEU A 64 6.40 -1.17 -2.04
C LEU A 64 5.26 -2.18 -1.92
N LEU A 65 5.45 -3.33 -1.28
CA LEU A 65 4.30 -4.10 -0.83
C LEU A 65 3.56 -3.29 0.23
N PRO A 66 2.23 -3.36 0.26
CA PRO A 66 1.46 -2.86 1.40
C PRO A 66 2.09 -3.45 2.66
N SER A 67 2.65 -2.57 3.50
CA SER A 67 3.53 -2.89 4.62
C SER A 67 2.98 -2.22 5.86
N PHE A 68 3.04 -2.95 6.98
CA PHE A 68 2.58 -2.48 8.29
C PHE A 68 3.67 -1.81 9.09
N GLU A 69 4.92 -1.94 8.63
CA GLU A 69 6.07 -1.48 9.38
C GLU A 69 6.30 0.01 9.08
N PRO A 70 6.32 0.86 10.11
CA PRO A 70 6.72 2.26 9.94
C PRO A 70 8.21 2.31 9.63
N ASP A 71 8.59 3.08 8.62
CA ASP A 71 9.98 3.47 8.41
C ASP A 71 10.33 4.54 9.45
N VAL A 72 11.01 4.13 10.53
CA VAL A 72 11.32 5.00 11.68
C VAL A 72 12.42 6.02 11.35
N TYR A 73 13.19 5.80 10.28
CA TYR A 73 14.31 6.66 9.91
C TYR A 73 13.93 7.70 8.85
N GLU A 74 14.19 8.98 9.13
CA GLU A 74 14.00 10.08 8.18
C GLU A 74 15.33 10.53 7.58
N TYR A 75 15.39 10.55 6.24
CA TYR A 75 16.54 11.06 5.50
C TYR A 75 16.38 12.57 5.27
N HIS A 76 16.73 13.40 6.26
CA HIS A 76 16.49 14.85 6.21
C HIS A 76 17.14 15.58 5.03
N ASN A 77 18.20 15.01 4.44
CA ASN A 77 18.88 15.57 3.26
C ASN A 77 18.17 15.24 1.93
N LEU A 78 17.14 14.41 1.95
CA LEU A 78 16.34 14.09 0.76
C LEU A 78 15.17 15.06 0.62
N PRO A 79 14.69 15.29 -0.62
CA PRO A 79 13.51 16.10 -0.83
C PRO A 79 12.27 15.41 -0.26
N GLY A 80 11.33 16.22 0.20
CA GLY A 80 9.99 15.76 0.58
C GLY A 80 8.99 16.88 0.39
N PHE A 81 7.81 16.55 -0.13
CA PHE A 81 6.79 17.57 -0.43
C PHE A 81 5.38 17.01 -0.29
N SER A 82 4.41 17.92 -0.36
CA SER A 82 3.01 17.59 -0.61
C SER A 82 2.47 18.52 -1.68
N LEU A 83 1.73 17.96 -2.62
CA LEU A 83 1.08 18.69 -3.69
C LEU A 83 -0.40 18.37 -3.64
N LEU A 84 -1.22 19.40 -3.77
CA LEU A 84 -2.66 19.30 -3.91
C LEU A 84 -3.06 19.85 -5.29
N VAL A 85 -3.89 19.10 -6.01
CA VAL A 85 -4.38 19.49 -7.33
C VAL A 85 -5.89 19.36 -7.36
N PHE A 86 -6.57 20.39 -7.88
CA PHE A 86 -8.01 20.37 -8.13
C PHE A 86 -8.32 20.53 -9.61
N ASP A 87 -9.22 19.69 -10.11
CA ASP A 87 -9.72 19.76 -11.50
C ASP A 87 -10.81 20.85 -11.68
N ARG A 88 -10.60 22.01 -11.05
CA ARG A 88 -11.51 23.16 -11.07
C ARG A 88 -10.77 24.42 -10.58
N PRO A 89 -11.31 25.61 -10.87
CA PRO A 89 -10.90 26.83 -10.18
C PRO A 89 -11.15 26.76 -8.68
N LEU A 90 -10.28 27.42 -7.91
CA LEU A 90 -10.42 27.54 -6.46
C LEU A 90 -11.11 28.83 -6.08
N LEU A 91 -11.96 28.74 -5.05
CA LEU A 91 -12.65 29.87 -4.46
C LEU A 91 -12.21 29.97 -3.01
N PRO A 92 -11.22 30.83 -2.68
CA PRO A 92 -10.55 30.80 -1.37
C PRO A 92 -11.48 30.78 -0.16
N PHE A 93 -12.61 31.48 -0.21
CA PHE A 93 -13.60 31.50 0.87
C PHE A 93 -14.35 30.17 1.05
N ASN A 94 -14.56 29.43 -0.03
CA ASN A 94 -15.31 28.18 -0.05
C ASN A 94 -14.41 26.96 0.18
N GLU A 95 -13.09 27.12 0.08
CA GLU A 95 -12.17 26.00 0.24
C GLU A 95 -12.14 25.52 1.70
N ILE A 96 -12.12 24.20 1.88
CA ILE A 96 -12.08 23.55 3.20
C ILE A 96 -10.67 23.54 3.81
N PHE A 97 -9.73 24.30 3.24
CA PHE A 97 -8.33 24.36 3.63
C PHE A 97 -7.78 25.76 3.38
N GLN A 98 -6.65 26.11 4.02
CA GLN A 98 -6.03 27.42 3.86
C GLN A 98 -4.76 27.29 3.04
N TYR A 99 -4.46 28.29 2.22
CA TYR A 99 -3.24 28.40 1.44
C TYR A 99 -2.96 29.87 1.14
N ASP A 100 -1.72 30.20 0.84
CA ASP A 100 -1.36 31.53 0.37
C ASP A 100 -1.55 31.59 -1.14
N ILE A 101 -2.41 32.50 -1.59
CA ILE A 101 -2.84 32.60 -2.98
C ILE A 101 -1.73 33.21 -3.83
N ILE A 102 -1.52 32.63 -5.02
CA ILE A 102 -0.72 33.23 -6.09
C ILE A 102 -1.72 33.62 -7.19
N HIS A 103 -1.73 34.89 -7.56
CA HIS A 103 -2.74 35.46 -8.45
C HIS A 103 -2.30 35.32 -9.91
N PRO A 104 -3.09 34.68 -10.79
CA PRO A 104 -2.76 34.54 -12.20
C PRO A 104 -2.80 35.90 -12.90
N VAL A 105 -1.77 36.18 -13.70
CA VAL A 105 -1.72 37.41 -14.50
C VAL A 105 -2.74 37.34 -15.64
N THR A 106 -2.85 36.18 -16.29
CA THR A 106 -3.69 35.95 -17.47
C THR A 106 -5.20 36.12 -17.23
N ASP A 107 -5.72 35.69 -16.08
CA ASP A 107 -7.15 35.83 -15.76
C ASP A 107 -7.56 37.31 -15.54
N LEU A 108 -6.60 38.22 -15.31
CA LEU A 108 -6.85 39.64 -15.00
C LEU A 108 -6.58 40.57 -16.18
N LEU A 109 -5.95 40.07 -17.26
CA LEU A 109 -5.69 40.85 -18.47
C LEU A 109 -6.98 41.20 -19.24
N ASP A 110 -8.04 40.38 -19.13
CA ASP A 110 -9.37 40.68 -19.71
C ASP A 110 -10.03 41.93 -19.09
N ILE A 111 -9.66 42.28 -17.86
CA ILE A 111 -10.16 43.47 -17.15
C ILE A 111 -9.33 44.71 -17.52
N ALA A 112 -8.10 44.53 -17.98
CA ALA A 112 -7.14 45.59 -18.23
C ALA A 112 -7.13 46.04 -19.70
N GLN A 113 -7.90 47.07 -20.03
CA GLN A 113 -7.79 47.74 -21.34
C GLN A 113 -6.61 48.72 -21.36
N GLY A 114 -5.53 48.41 -22.10
CA GLY A 114 -4.46 49.36 -22.44
C GLY A 114 -3.07 48.74 -22.68
N PRO A 115 -2.16 49.42 -23.41
CA PRO A 115 -0.86 48.88 -23.85
C PRO A 115 0.23 48.75 -22.75
N CYS A 116 -0.04 49.21 -21.52
CA CYS A 116 0.82 49.01 -20.35
C CYS A 116 -0.08 48.92 -19.11
N CYS A 117 -0.38 47.70 -18.64
CA CYS A 117 -1.19 47.51 -17.45
C CYS A 117 -0.29 47.55 -16.19
N PRO A 118 -0.36 48.58 -15.33
CA PRO A 118 0.42 48.62 -14.08
C PRO A 118 0.01 47.51 -13.10
N LEU A 119 -1.16 46.88 -13.31
CA LEU A 119 -1.64 45.77 -12.50
C LEU A 119 -0.76 44.52 -12.63
N GLU A 120 -0.21 44.25 -13.82
CA GLU A 120 0.64 43.09 -14.06
C GLU A 120 1.89 43.12 -13.16
N ASN A 121 2.63 44.23 -13.19
CA ASN A 121 3.81 44.39 -12.33
C ASN A 121 3.47 44.33 -10.83
N ALA A 122 2.29 44.84 -10.44
CA ALA A 122 1.82 44.75 -9.07
C ALA A 122 1.50 43.30 -8.65
N ILE A 123 0.87 42.51 -9.53
CA ILE A 123 0.57 41.09 -9.32
C ILE A 123 1.87 40.29 -9.22
N LEU A 124 2.79 40.46 -10.18
CA LEU A 124 4.10 39.79 -10.15
C LEU A 124 4.86 40.12 -8.86
N GLY A 125 4.84 41.40 -8.46
CA GLY A 125 5.42 41.84 -7.20
C GLY A 125 4.76 41.19 -5.98
N ALA A 126 3.44 41.10 -5.94
CA ALA A 126 2.70 40.47 -4.84
C ALA A 126 2.97 38.96 -4.76
N ASN A 127 2.89 38.24 -5.89
CA ASN A 127 3.20 36.82 -5.98
C ASN A 127 4.63 36.52 -5.53
N MET A 128 5.59 37.35 -5.94
CA MET A 128 6.98 37.27 -5.49
C MET A 128 7.08 37.41 -3.96
N GLN A 129 6.41 38.40 -3.36
CA GLN A 129 6.40 38.54 -1.89
C GLN A 129 5.77 37.34 -1.19
N THR A 130 4.68 36.80 -1.72
CA THR A 130 4.03 35.59 -1.20
C THR A 130 4.99 34.39 -1.19
N MET A 131 5.73 34.17 -2.28
CA MET A 131 6.75 33.10 -2.35
C MET A 131 7.88 33.34 -1.33
N LEU A 132 8.45 34.55 -1.33
CA LEU A 132 9.57 34.90 -0.43
C LEU A 132 9.19 34.82 1.05
N ALA A 133 7.94 35.11 1.41
CA ALA A 133 7.46 35.02 2.79
C ALA A 133 7.53 33.59 3.36
N ARG A 134 7.57 32.56 2.49
CA ARG A 134 7.63 31.15 2.87
C ARG A 134 8.96 30.47 2.58
N LEU A 135 9.85 31.12 1.82
CA LEU A 135 11.17 30.60 1.53
C LEU A 135 12.19 30.95 2.64
N PRO A 136 13.17 30.08 2.90
CA PRO A 136 14.34 30.43 3.70
C PRO A 136 15.03 31.68 3.16
N ARG A 137 15.41 32.62 4.05
CA ARG A 137 16.03 33.90 3.68
C ARG A 137 17.27 33.75 2.79
N ALA A 138 18.03 32.67 2.97
CA ALA A 138 19.23 32.39 2.18
C ALA A 138 18.96 32.19 0.68
N LEU A 139 17.72 31.84 0.30
CA LEU A 139 17.33 31.59 -1.09
C LEU A 139 16.66 32.81 -1.74
N HIS A 140 16.44 33.91 -1.00
CA HIS A 140 15.65 35.04 -1.48
C HIS A 140 16.30 35.75 -2.67
N ASP A 141 17.60 36.02 -2.61
CA ASP A 141 18.29 36.75 -3.67
C ASP A 141 18.38 35.93 -4.95
N GLN A 142 18.63 34.62 -4.84
CA GLN A 142 18.64 33.71 -5.97
C GLN A 142 17.25 33.61 -6.61
N PHE A 143 16.21 33.41 -5.80
CA PHE A 143 14.83 33.33 -6.30
C PHE A 143 14.38 34.62 -7.00
N ARG A 144 14.76 35.79 -6.48
CA ARG A 144 14.49 37.07 -7.15
C ARG A 144 15.21 37.16 -8.49
N ALA A 145 16.49 36.82 -8.54
CA ALA A 145 17.27 36.88 -9.77
C ALA A 145 16.65 36.02 -10.89
N GLU A 146 16.09 34.86 -10.53
CA GLU A 146 15.49 33.91 -11.48
C GLU A 146 14.04 34.29 -11.86
N PHE A 147 13.20 34.75 -10.92
CA PHE A 147 11.74 34.86 -11.14
C PHE A 147 11.15 36.28 -11.06
N GLN A 148 11.95 37.34 -10.84
CA GLN A 148 11.42 38.69 -10.57
C GLN A 148 10.44 39.23 -11.64
N ARG A 149 10.61 38.85 -12.90
CA ARG A 149 9.81 39.32 -14.04
C ARG A 149 8.99 38.22 -14.70
N LEU A 150 8.88 37.06 -14.07
CA LEU A 150 8.22 35.89 -14.63
C LEU A 150 6.91 35.62 -13.88
N ASP A 151 5.89 35.16 -14.60
CA ASP A 151 4.61 34.77 -14.01
C ASP A 151 4.73 33.41 -13.33
N THR A 152 4.95 33.41 -12.01
CA THR A 152 5.07 32.20 -11.19
C THR A 152 3.80 31.34 -11.14
N THR A 153 2.68 31.78 -11.72
CA THR A 153 1.50 30.92 -11.92
C THR A 153 1.64 29.96 -13.10
N ALA A 154 2.46 30.31 -14.10
CA ALA A 154 2.66 29.54 -15.31
C ALA A 154 3.21 28.13 -15.02
N LEU A 155 2.59 27.11 -15.61
CA LEU A 155 2.93 25.71 -15.34
C LEU A 155 4.32 25.35 -15.91
N GLU A 156 4.78 26.05 -16.95
CA GLU A 156 6.11 25.98 -17.55
C GLU A 156 7.22 26.30 -16.54
N LEU A 157 6.94 27.17 -15.58
CA LEU A 157 7.87 27.58 -14.53
C LEU A 157 7.81 26.68 -13.30
N TYR A 158 6.87 25.73 -13.24
CA TYR A 158 6.79 24.81 -12.12
C TYR A 158 8.07 23.99 -11.89
N PRO A 159 8.73 23.40 -12.91
CA PRO A 159 9.98 22.66 -12.69
C PRO A 159 11.14 23.50 -12.14
N PRO A 160 11.49 24.70 -12.68
CA PRO A 160 12.56 25.50 -12.11
C PRO A 160 12.18 26.10 -10.74
N MET A 161 10.88 26.27 -10.44
CA MET A 161 10.42 26.66 -9.10
C MET A 161 10.50 25.52 -8.08
N LEU A 162 10.43 24.27 -8.51
CA LEU A 162 10.32 23.10 -7.62
C LEU A 162 11.44 23.03 -6.58
N PRO A 163 12.74 23.24 -6.89
CA PRO A 163 13.80 23.25 -5.88
C PRO A 163 13.54 24.20 -4.71
N TYR A 164 12.89 25.34 -4.94
CA TYR A 164 12.52 26.30 -3.90
C TYR A 164 11.28 25.84 -3.13
N ILE A 165 10.28 25.31 -3.83
CA ILE A 165 9.06 24.76 -3.21
C ILE A 165 9.41 23.59 -2.27
N LEU A 166 10.40 22.76 -2.62
CA LEU A 166 10.87 21.66 -1.78
C LEU A 166 11.48 22.12 -0.44
N CYS A 167 11.88 23.40 -0.33
CA CYS A 167 12.35 24.02 0.90
C CYS A 167 11.22 24.61 1.77
N MET A 168 9.96 24.47 1.35
CA MET A 168 8.79 24.88 2.13
C MET A 168 8.23 23.72 2.96
N ASP A 169 7.65 24.02 4.12
CA ASP A 169 7.18 22.99 5.06
C ASP A 169 5.85 22.32 4.64
N ARG A 170 5.01 23.08 3.93
CA ARG A 170 3.59 22.76 3.67
C ARG A 170 3.31 22.52 2.19
N ALA A 171 2.10 22.08 1.89
CA ALA A 171 1.74 21.69 0.53
C ALA A 171 1.70 22.90 -0.42
N HIS A 172 1.99 22.68 -1.69
CA HIS A 172 1.65 23.62 -2.76
C HIS A 172 0.43 23.16 -3.54
N VAL A 173 -0.18 24.07 -4.30
CA VAL A 173 -1.50 23.88 -4.89
C VAL A 173 -1.47 24.20 -6.38
N LEU A 174 -1.92 23.25 -7.20
CA LEU A 174 -2.27 23.48 -8.60
C LEU A 174 -3.80 23.44 -8.76
N ALA A 175 -4.33 24.27 -9.63
CA ALA A 175 -5.76 24.28 -9.95
C ALA A 175 -5.99 24.78 -11.37
N LYS A 176 -7.23 24.66 -11.86
CA LYS A 176 -7.59 25.23 -13.15
C LYS A 176 -7.78 26.74 -13.05
N ASN A 177 -7.33 27.46 -14.06
CA ASN A 177 -7.65 28.87 -14.26
C ASN A 177 -9.04 29.04 -14.90
N ALA A 178 -9.43 30.29 -15.20
CA ALA A 178 -10.71 30.59 -15.84
C ALA A 178 -10.88 29.92 -17.22
N TYR A 179 -9.77 29.65 -17.91
CA TYR A 179 -9.71 29.00 -19.22
C TYR A 179 -9.63 27.47 -19.16
N GLY A 180 -9.61 26.88 -17.96
CA GLY A 180 -9.55 25.44 -17.76
C GLY A 180 -8.14 24.83 -17.84
N HIS A 181 -7.09 25.65 -17.88
CA HIS A 181 -5.69 25.21 -17.86
C HIS A 181 -5.17 25.09 -16.42
N PHE A 182 -4.37 24.06 -16.15
CA PHE A 182 -3.73 23.92 -14.84
C PHE A 182 -2.62 24.96 -14.66
N GLN A 183 -2.59 25.58 -13.48
CA GLN A 183 -1.61 26.58 -13.09
C GLN A 183 -1.26 26.46 -11.60
N MET A 184 -0.19 27.12 -11.18
CA MET A 184 0.17 27.26 -9.77
C MET A 184 -0.77 28.26 -9.09
N ALA A 185 -1.65 27.74 -8.23
CA ALA A 185 -2.69 28.52 -7.56
C ALA A 185 -2.27 29.03 -6.17
N GLY A 186 -1.30 28.37 -5.54
CA GLY A 186 -0.86 28.78 -4.21
C GLY A 186 0.19 27.90 -3.56
N VAL A 187 0.73 28.40 -2.45
CA VAL A 187 1.73 27.73 -1.61
C VAL A 187 1.26 27.63 -0.17
N PHE A 188 2.03 26.88 0.62
CA PHE A 188 1.88 26.81 2.08
C PHE A 188 0.51 26.30 2.57
N ALA A 189 -0.11 25.44 1.77
CA ALA A 189 -1.44 24.89 2.03
C ALA A 189 -1.46 23.95 3.25
N SER A 190 -2.47 24.14 4.10
CA SER A 190 -2.80 23.22 5.18
C SER A 190 -3.64 22.06 4.67
N LEU A 191 -3.47 20.88 5.24
CA LEU A 191 -4.27 19.69 4.94
C LEU A 191 -5.02 19.33 6.23
N PRO A 192 -6.25 19.82 6.46
CA PRO A 192 -6.95 19.61 7.72
C PRO A 192 -7.17 18.12 8.01
N SER A 193 -6.73 17.70 9.19
CA SER A 193 -6.79 16.31 9.66
C SER A 193 -7.52 16.20 11.00
N ASP A 194 -8.76 15.69 10.97
CA ASP A 194 -9.48 15.23 12.17
C ASP A 194 -9.17 13.74 12.37
N ILE A 195 -7.95 13.44 12.85
CA ILE A 195 -7.48 12.06 12.97
C ILE A 195 -8.33 11.27 13.97
N ASP A 196 -8.57 11.83 15.16
CA ASP A 196 -9.31 11.14 16.21
C ASP A 196 -10.76 10.90 15.82
N GLY A 197 -11.43 11.89 15.22
CA GLY A 197 -12.80 11.75 14.76
C GLY A 197 -12.91 10.76 13.61
N GLU A 198 -12.03 10.80 12.61
CA GLU A 198 -12.03 9.83 11.52
C GLU A 198 -11.69 8.42 12.01
N LEU A 199 -10.73 8.27 12.93
CA LEU A 199 -10.34 6.99 13.50
C LEU A 199 -11.51 6.35 14.26
N LYS A 200 -12.16 7.11 15.16
CA LYS A 200 -13.33 6.64 15.91
C LYS A 200 -14.48 6.27 14.97
N ARG A 201 -14.83 7.14 14.01
CA ARG A 201 -15.88 6.88 13.01
C ARG A 201 -15.58 5.64 12.18
N PHE A 202 -14.33 5.43 11.79
CA PHE A 202 -13.92 4.28 11.00
C PHE A 202 -13.94 2.99 11.84
N GLY A 203 -13.38 3.00 13.05
CA GLY A 203 -13.34 1.85 13.95
C GLY A 203 -14.73 1.37 14.37
N MET A 204 -15.67 2.28 14.63
CA MET A 204 -17.08 1.92 14.89
C MET A 204 -17.72 1.27 13.65
N ARG A 205 -17.46 1.81 12.45
CA ARG A 205 -18.03 1.28 11.20
C ARG A 205 -17.58 -0.14 10.89
N ILE A 206 -16.33 -0.48 11.24
CA ILE A 206 -15.79 -1.83 11.02
C ILE A 206 -16.01 -2.76 12.22
N GLY A 207 -16.77 -2.33 13.23
CA GLY A 207 -17.09 -3.13 14.41
C GLY A 207 -15.92 -3.34 15.38
N LYS A 208 -14.84 -2.56 15.24
CA LYS A 208 -13.64 -2.66 16.09
C LYS A 208 -13.68 -1.73 17.30
N PHE A 209 -14.58 -0.75 17.31
CA PHE A 209 -14.85 0.13 18.45
C PHE A 209 -16.34 0.10 18.81
N GLN A 210 -16.62 0.34 20.08
CA GLN A 210 -17.96 0.53 20.62
C GLN A 210 -17.95 1.74 21.56
N MET A 211 -19.05 2.51 21.57
CA MET A 211 -19.17 3.67 22.45
C MET A 211 -19.12 3.23 23.92
N GLY A 212 -18.24 3.86 24.70
CA GLY A 212 -18.08 3.59 26.13
C GLY A 212 -17.18 2.38 26.48
N ASP A 213 -16.71 1.62 25.49
CA ASP A 213 -15.84 0.46 25.70
C ASP A 213 -14.37 0.83 25.47
N ASN A 214 -13.69 1.22 26.56
CA ASN A 214 -12.30 1.65 26.51
C ASN A 214 -11.34 0.48 26.24
N ASP A 215 -11.61 -0.70 26.80
CA ASP A 215 -10.75 -1.87 26.64
C ASP A 215 -10.73 -2.33 25.18
N LEU A 216 -11.91 -2.35 24.53
CA LEU A 216 -12.02 -2.68 23.11
C LEU A 216 -11.31 -1.63 22.24
N TYR A 217 -11.41 -0.35 22.59
CA TYR A 217 -10.69 0.72 21.91
C TYR A 217 -9.18 0.54 22.01
N GLU A 218 -8.64 0.35 23.23
CA GLU A 218 -7.20 0.20 23.46
C GLU A 218 -6.61 -0.99 22.69
N ARG A 219 -7.31 -2.13 22.72
CA ARG A 219 -6.90 -3.35 22.01
C ARG A 219 -6.85 -3.16 20.50
N ASN A 220 -7.79 -2.42 19.92
CA ASN A 220 -7.94 -2.31 18.47
C ASN A 220 -7.37 -1.03 17.85
N ARG A 221 -7.07 0.02 18.62
CA ARG A 221 -6.75 1.36 18.06
C ARG A 221 -5.65 1.33 17.00
N LEU A 222 -4.58 0.58 17.26
CA LEU A 222 -3.42 0.50 16.39
C LEU A 222 -3.80 -0.18 15.07
N PHE A 223 -4.55 -1.28 15.13
CA PHE A 223 -5.05 -1.96 13.95
C PHE A 223 -5.94 -1.04 13.10
N VAL A 224 -6.90 -0.35 13.72
CA VAL A 224 -7.82 0.53 13.00
C VAL A 224 -7.07 1.66 12.30
N MET A 225 -6.13 2.30 13.00
CA MET A 225 -5.32 3.39 12.45
C MET A 225 -4.47 2.89 11.28
N GLN A 226 -3.84 1.73 11.46
CA GLN A 226 -2.96 1.14 10.48
C GLN A 226 -3.71 0.71 9.21
N PHE A 227 -4.85 0.06 9.36
CA PHE A 227 -5.71 -0.30 8.23
C PHE A 227 -6.22 0.94 7.50
N LEU A 228 -6.63 1.97 8.24
CA LEU A 228 -7.08 3.24 7.66
C LEU A 228 -5.98 3.91 6.85
N MET A 229 -4.76 3.98 7.37
CA MET A 229 -3.62 4.59 6.69
C MET A 229 -3.18 3.78 5.46
N GLU A 230 -3.17 2.45 5.58
CA GLU A 230 -2.83 1.56 4.48
C GLU A 230 -3.82 1.69 3.32
N LEU A 231 -5.13 1.89 3.55
CA LEU A 231 -6.12 2.15 2.48
C LEU A 231 -5.73 3.29 1.53
N TYR A 232 -4.98 4.28 2.03
CA TYR A 232 -4.53 5.45 1.27
C TYR A 232 -3.03 5.37 0.93
N GLY A 233 -2.41 4.19 1.06
CA GLY A 233 -1.03 3.96 0.63
C GLY A 233 0.04 4.44 1.59
N PHE A 234 -0.29 4.87 2.81
CA PHE A 234 0.70 5.44 3.72
C PHE A 234 0.97 4.54 4.94
N PRO A 235 2.24 4.41 5.39
CA PRO A 235 2.54 3.92 6.72
C PRO A 235 2.27 5.01 7.79
N ILE A 236 2.13 4.61 9.06
CA ILE A 236 2.01 5.55 10.18
C ILE A 236 3.41 6.08 10.54
N VAL A 237 3.81 7.24 9.99
CA VAL A 237 5.15 7.79 10.24
C VAL A 237 5.10 9.29 10.51
N SER A 238 4.56 10.08 9.58
CA SER A 238 4.59 11.55 9.66
C SER A 238 3.21 12.18 9.53
N GLU A 239 3.07 13.37 10.12
CA GLU A 239 1.85 14.18 10.04
C GLU A 239 1.49 14.50 8.58
N ARG A 240 2.48 14.86 7.76
CA ARG A 240 2.29 15.16 6.33
C ARG A 240 1.54 14.05 5.58
N ARG A 241 1.97 12.80 5.75
CA ARG A 241 1.34 11.63 5.12
C ARG A 241 -0.06 11.36 5.70
N THR A 242 -0.18 11.49 7.01
CA THR A 242 -1.44 11.29 7.73
C THR A 242 -2.50 12.30 7.30
N SER A 243 -2.13 13.57 7.23
CA SER A 243 -2.98 14.66 6.78
C SER A 243 -3.35 14.51 5.30
N ALA A 244 -2.42 14.10 4.43
CA ALA A 244 -2.74 13.81 3.04
C ALA A 244 -3.77 12.67 2.89
N ALA A 245 -3.63 11.58 3.64
CA ALA A 245 -4.58 10.46 3.61
C ALA A 245 -5.99 10.88 4.05
N LEU A 246 -6.08 11.58 5.18
CA LEU A 246 -7.36 12.02 5.76
C LEU A 246 -8.03 13.09 4.89
N PHE A 247 -7.23 13.99 4.32
CA PHE A 247 -7.74 15.01 3.41
C PHE A 247 -8.23 14.40 2.09
N ALA A 248 -7.48 13.48 1.49
CA ALA A 248 -7.91 12.73 0.31
C ALA A 248 -9.22 11.99 0.55
N ARG A 249 -9.36 11.36 1.71
CA ARG A 249 -10.61 10.72 2.13
C ARG A 249 -11.78 11.69 2.21
N ARG A 250 -11.56 12.89 2.75
CA ARG A 250 -12.59 13.94 2.87
C ARG A 250 -13.02 14.43 1.48
N LEU A 251 -12.06 14.75 0.61
CA LEU A 251 -12.32 15.18 -0.76
C LEU A 251 -13.08 14.11 -1.56
N HIS A 252 -12.69 12.84 -1.41
CA HIS A 252 -13.37 11.73 -2.08
C HIS A 252 -14.83 11.59 -1.63
N LYS A 253 -15.12 11.72 -0.32
CA LYS A 253 -16.51 11.72 0.20
C LYS A 253 -17.34 12.90 -0.35
N MET A 254 -16.70 14.02 -0.68
CA MET A 254 -17.34 15.19 -1.28
C MET A 254 -17.57 15.04 -2.79
N GLY A 255 -17.03 13.98 -3.42
CA GLY A 255 -17.11 13.79 -4.86
C GLY A 255 -16.17 14.71 -5.66
N GLU A 256 -15.16 15.30 -5.00
CA GLU A 256 -14.20 16.18 -5.66
C GLU A 256 -13.32 15.41 -6.66
N ARG A 257 -12.98 16.08 -7.77
CA ARG A 257 -11.97 15.64 -8.73
C ARG A 257 -10.63 16.24 -8.33
N PHE A 258 -9.74 15.40 -7.80
CA PHE A 258 -8.51 15.87 -7.19
C PHE A 258 -7.35 14.91 -7.42
N LEU A 259 -6.14 15.42 -7.22
CA LEU A 259 -4.92 14.63 -7.14
C LEU A 259 -4.06 15.17 -5.98
N ILE A 260 -3.61 14.28 -5.11
CA ILE A 260 -2.70 14.57 -4.00
C ILE A 260 -1.44 13.76 -4.22
N ARG A 261 -0.28 14.41 -4.24
CA ARG A 261 1.03 13.74 -4.32
C ARG A 261 1.84 14.05 -3.09
N VAL A 262 2.47 13.03 -2.51
CA VAL A 262 3.34 13.17 -1.35
C VAL A 262 4.62 12.42 -1.61
N LEU A 263 5.74 13.09 -1.44
CA LEU A 263 7.05 12.45 -1.31
C LEU A 263 7.46 12.53 0.16
N GLY A 264 7.63 11.38 0.79
CA GLY A 264 8.13 11.31 2.15
C GLY A 264 9.63 11.03 2.20
N GLN A 265 10.32 11.71 3.12
CA GLN A 265 11.76 11.54 3.27
C GLN A 265 12.14 10.15 3.77
N SER A 266 11.30 9.48 4.58
CA SER A 266 11.61 8.14 5.11
C SER A 266 11.40 7.00 4.13
N ASP A 267 10.34 7.04 3.31
CA ASP A 267 10.03 5.96 2.36
C ASP A 267 10.68 6.21 0.99
N ARG A 268 10.93 7.49 0.63
CA ARG A 268 11.50 7.92 -0.68
C ARG A 268 10.61 7.53 -1.85
N VAL A 269 9.32 7.43 -1.57
CA VAL A 269 8.30 7.03 -2.52
C VAL A 269 7.40 8.22 -2.80
N ILE A 270 7.17 8.50 -4.09
CA ILE A 270 6.11 9.42 -4.48
C ILE A 270 4.80 8.64 -4.44
N THR A 271 3.96 8.94 -3.47
CA THR A 271 2.62 8.38 -3.35
C THR A 271 1.61 9.35 -3.96
N THR A 272 0.83 8.88 -4.93
CA THR A 272 -0.21 9.65 -5.61
C THR A 272 -1.57 9.06 -5.27
N ILE A 273 -2.46 9.91 -4.76
CA ILE A 273 -3.87 9.59 -4.51
C ILE A 273 -4.72 10.47 -5.40
N TRP A 274 -5.64 9.91 -6.17
CA TRP A 274 -6.48 10.73 -7.05
C TRP A 274 -7.89 10.19 -7.18
N ASN A 275 -8.80 11.08 -7.55
CA ASN A 275 -10.17 10.79 -7.89
C ASN A 275 -10.52 11.52 -9.17
N ASP A 276 -10.96 10.79 -10.19
CA ASP A 276 -11.42 11.33 -11.47
C ASP A 276 -12.89 11.72 -11.45
N GLY A 277 -13.59 11.52 -10.32
CA GLY A 277 -15.03 11.75 -10.17
C GLY A 277 -15.87 10.49 -10.39
N ALA A 278 -15.24 9.35 -10.68
CA ALA A 278 -15.94 8.08 -10.78
C ALA A 278 -16.55 7.66 -9.43
N ALA A 279 -17.68 6.94 -9.50
CA ALA A 279 -18.34 6.34 -8.34
C ALA A 279 -17.58 5.10 -7.83
N ALA A 280 -16.31 5.27 -7.48
CA ALA A 280 -15.49 4.27 -6.82
C ALA A 280 -15.69 4.32 -5.31
N ARG A 281 -15.44 3.20 -4.62
CA ARG A 281 -15.55 3.11 -3.16
C ARG A 281 -14.42 3.86 -2.43
N TYR A 282 -13.28 3.97 -3.08
CA TYR A 282 -12.06 4.60 -2.58
C TYR A 282 -11.39 5.36 -3.74
N PRO A 283 -10.61 6.42 -3.45
CA PRO A 283 -9.78 7.05 -4.48
C PRO A 283 -8.68 6.08 -4.94
N HIS A 284 -8.10 6.30 -6.11
CA HIS A 284 -7.00 5.49 -6.62
C HIS A 284 -5.69 5.80 -5.88
N VAL A 285 -4.81 4.79 -5.76
CA VAL A 285 -3.49 4.90 -5.11
C VAL A 285 -2.41 4.31 -5.99
N GLU A 286 -1.32 5.05 -6.17
CA GLU A 286 -0.13 4.67 -6.92
C GLU A 286 1.13 5.10 -6.17
N LYS A 287 2.21 4.34 -6.35
CA LYS A 287 3.53 4.64 -5.81
C LYS A 287 4.59 4.59 -6.90
N ILE A 288 5.52 5.53 -6.87
CA ILE A 288 6.70 5.56 -7.75
C ILE A 288 7.97 5.68 -6.90
N ALA A 289 8.96 4.85 -7.17
CA ALA A 289 10.24 4.89 -6.47
C ALA A 289 11.41 4.42 -7.35
N LEU A 290 12.62 4.80 -6.97
CA LEU A 290 13.86 4.17 -7.44
C LEU A 290 14.06 2.87 -6.65
N ILE A 291 14.12 1.76 -7.36
CA ILE A 291 14.30 0.44 -6.76
C ILE A 291 15.59 -0.22 -7.24
N ARG A 292 16.12 -1.11 -6.41
CA ARG A 292 17.19 -2.03 -6.79
C ARG A 292 16.58 -3.38 -7.18
N VAL A 293 16.80 -3.80 -8.42
CA VAL A 293 16.42 -5.13 -8.90
C VAL A 293 17.39 -6.16 -8.30
N ASP A 294 16.84 -7.29 -7.85
CA ASP A 294 17.63 -8.37 -7.28
C ASP A 294 18.52 -9.03 -8.35
N GLU A 295 19.70 -9.51 -7.96
CA GLU A 295 20.63 -10.19 -8.87
C GLU A 295 20.05 -11.50 -9.42
N ASP A 296 19.17 -12.13 -8.63
CA ASP A 296 18.53 -13.40 -8.99
C ASP A 296 17.45 -13.24 -10.06
N GLN A 297 16.95 -12.02 -10.32
CA GLN A 297 15.87 -11.75 -11.28
C GLN A 297 16.39 -11.60 -12.72
N ARG A 298 17.06 -12.64 -13.23
CA ARG A 298 17.75 -12.61 -14.54
C ARG A 298 16.86 -12.17 -15.70
N GLU A 299 15.64 -12.71 -15.79
CA GLU A 299 14.70 -12.35 -16.86
C GLU A 299 14.34 -10.85 -16.84
N VAL A 300 14.15 -10.28 -15.64
CA VAL A 300 13.90 -8.84 -15.48
C VAL A 300 15.14 -8.04 -15.86
N LEU A 301 16.32 -8.46 -15.40
CA LEU A 301 17.57 -7.79 -15.71
C LEU A 301 17.85 -7.77 -17.22
N ASP A 302 17.62 -8.89 -17.91
CA ASP A 302 17.82 -9.01 -19.35
C ASP A 302 16.82 -8.10 -20.11
N ALA A 303 15.54 -8.12 -19.74
CA ALA A 303 14.54 -7.24 -20.33
C ALA A 303 14.86 -5.74 -20.12
N LEU A 304 15.39 -5.37 -18.94
CA LEU A 304 15.84 -4.01 -18.65
C LEU A 304 17.08 -3.60 -19.47
N ARG A 305 18.01 -4.52 -19.75
CA ARG A 305 19.17 -4.25 -20.62
C ARG A 305 18.73 -4.07 -22.07
N GLU A 306 17.89 -4.96 -22.58
CA GLU A 306 17.36 -4.89 -23.94
C GLU A 306 16.61 -3.58 -24.20
N SER A 307 15.76 -3.19 -23.25
CA SER A 307 14.99 -1.94 -23.30
C SER A 307 15.77 -0.69 -22.89
N LYS A 308 17.03 -0.83 -22.43
CA LYS A 308 17.86 0.28 -21.88
C LYS A 308 17.15 1.08 -20.76
N ALA A 309 16.36 0.39 -19.95
CA ALA A 309 15.49 1.01 -18.95
C ALA A 309 16.14 1.20 -17.56
N PHE A 310 17.44 0.95 -17.42
CA PHE A 310 18.18 1.20 -16.17
C PHE A 310 18.46 2.70 -15.97
N VAL A 311 18.27 3.17 -14.75
CA VAL A 311 18.80 4.47 -14.28
C VAL A 311 20.31 4.34 -14.01
N ASP A 312 20.68 3.22 -13.37
CA ASP A 312 22.06 2.81 -13.14
C ASP A 312 22.18 1.28 -13.26
N GLU A 313 22.71 0.83 -14.40
CA GLU A 313 22.85 -0.59 -14.70
C GLU A 313 23.82 -1.30 -13.75
N LYS A 314 24.92 -0.64 -13.35
CA LYS A 314 25.94 -1.23 -12.47
C LYS A 314 25.35 -1.61 -11.12
N ASN A 315 24.47 -0.75 -10.59
CA ASN A 315 23.81 -0.95 -9.31
C ASN A 315 22.39 -1.54 -9.45
N ARG A 316 21.99 -1.95 -10.67
CA ARG A 316 20.67 -2.51 -11.03
C ARG A 316 19.50 -1.63 -10.57
N VAL A 317 19.64 -0.32 -10.71
CA VAL A 317 18.63 0.65 -10.26
C VAL A 317 17.69 1.00 -11.42
N ALA A 318 16.40 0.87 -11.19
CA ALA A 318 15.33 1.20 -12.14
C ALA A 318 14.19 1.98 -11.47
N LEU A 319 13.35 2.63 -12.27
CA LEU A 319 12.14 3.31 -11.79
C LEU A 319 10.95 2.35 -11.85
N LEU A 320 10.28 2.17 -10.72
CA LEU A 320 9.13 1.30 -10.60
C LEU A 320 7.89 2.09 -10.18
N ARG A 321 6.83 1.96 -10.97
CA ARG A 321 5.47 2.38 -10.64
C ARG A 321 4.66 1.18 -10.19
N VAL A 322 3.89 1.35 -9.12
CA VAL A 322 3.01 0.33 -8.57
C VAL A 322 1.63 0.92 -8.36
N ARG A 323 0.62 0.30 -8.98
CA ARG A 323 -0.78 0.64 -8.74
C ARG A 323 -1.39 -0.35 -7.78
N TYR A 324 -2.23 0.16 -6.88
CA TYR A 324 -2.86 -0.65 -5.85
C TYR A 324 -4.36 -0.76 -6.04
N ARG A 325 -4.90 -1.86 -5.56
CA ARG A 325 -6.33 -2.08 -5.37
C ARG A 325 -6.64 -2.08 -3.88
N GLN A 326 -7.54 -1.19 -3.47
CA GLN A 326 -8.06 -1.12 -2.11
C GLN A 326 -9.08 -2.23 -1.83
N HIS A 327 -9.00 -2.78 -0.62
CA HIS A 327 -9.94 -3.77 -0.11
C HIS A 327 -10.69 -3.23 1.09
N SER A 328 -11.96 -3.58 1.16
CA SER A 328 -12.77 -3.25 2.32
C SER A 328 -12.41 -4.17 3.47
N TYR A 329 -12.52 -3.65 4.70
CA TYR A 329 -12.39 -4.52 5.86
C TYR A 329 -13.49 -5.58 5.83
N ASP A 330 -13.07 -6.83 5.93
CA ASP A 330 -13.94 -8.00 6.10
C ASP A 330 -13.63 -8.61 7.47
N PRO A 331 -14.57 -8.58 8.44
CA PRO A 331 -14.37 -9.18 9.76
C PRO A 331 -14.19 -10.70 9.69
N ASP A 332 -14.69 -11.33 8.64
CA ASP A 332 -14.70 -12.78 8.47
C ASP A 332 -13.45 -13.28 7.74
N ASN A 333 -12.54 -12.37 7.37
CA ASN A 333 -11.30 -12.74 6.73
C ASN A 333 -10.21 -13.02 7.78
N VAL A 334 -9.80 -14.28 7.88
CA VAL A 334 -8.73 -14.76 8.80
C VAL A 334 -7.43 -13.99 8.67
N ARG A 335 -7.15 -13.39 7.50
CA ARG A 335 -5.93 -12.61 7.28
C ARG A 335 -5.96 -11.26 7.98
N GLN A 336 -7.15 -10.80 8.40
CA GLN A 336 -7.45 -9.39 8.66
C GLN A 336 -6.85 -8.55 7.53
N ASP A 337 -7.45 -8.66 6.35
CA ASP A 337 -6.83 -8.41 5.05
C ASP A 337 -5.98 -7.13 4.97
N ARG A 338 -4.99 -7.12 4.10
CA ARG A 338 -4.30 -5.88 3.73
C ARG A 338 -5.33 -4.92 3.15
N ALA A 339 -5.28 -3.66 3.56
CA ALA A 339 -6.13 -2.64 2.95
C ALA A 339 -5.80 -2.43 1.46
N LEU A 340 -4.62 -2.86 1.00
CA LEU A 340 -4.17 -2.79 -0.38
C LEU A 340 -3.65 -4.14 -0.91
N SER A 341 -3.75 -4.31 -2.22
CA SER A 341 -3.01 -5.32 -2.97
C SER A 341 -2.41 -4.69 -4.23
N VAL A 342 -1.31 -5.25 -4.73
CA VAL A 342 -0.72 -4.78 -6.00
C VAL A 342 -1.64 -5.15 -7.14
N LEU A 343 -2.16 -4.15 -7.86
CA LEU A 343 -2.99 -4.30 -9.06
C LEU A 343 -2.11 -4.49 -10.30
N SER A 344 -1.13 -3.61 -10.48
CA SER A 344 -0.16 -3.68 -11.57
C SER A 344 1.17 -3.04 -11.16
N GLN A 345 2.22 -3.37 -11.89
CA GLN A 345 3.55 -2.79 -11.74
C GLN A 345 4.12 -2.50 -13.13
N GLN A 346 4.82 -1.38 -13.26
CA GLN A 346 5.33 -0.89 -14.54
C GLN A 346 6.72 -0.30 -14.31
N ILE A 347 7.66 -0.58 -15.19
CA ILE A 347 8.93 0.14 -15.22
C ILE A 347 8.75 1.43 -15.99
N ILE A 348 9.25 2.55 -15.48
CA ILE A 348 9.27 3.82 -16.20
C ILE A 348 10.62 3.96 -16.88
N HIS A 349 10.64 4.07 -18.20
CA HIS A 349 11.87 4.25 -18.96
C HIS A 349 12.50 5.62 -18.63
N PRO A 350 13.78 5.69 -18.22
CA PRO A 350 14.36 6.92 -17.66
C PRO A 350 14.63 8.02 -18.70
N LEU A 351 14.75 7.69 -20.00
CA LEU A 351 14.90 8.66 -21.10
C LEU A 351 13.60 9.10 -21.78
N THR A 352 12.61 8.21 -21.95
CA THR A 352 11.37 8.48 -22.69
C THR A 352 10.17 8.70 -21.77
N GLY A 353 10.20 8.18 -20.55
CA GLY A 353 9.06 8.18 -19.62
C GLY A 353 7.98 7.16 -19.95
N GLU A 354 8.18 6.32 -20.98
CA GLU A 354 7.24 5.28 -21.35
C GLU A 354 7.19 4.16 -20.30
N ASN A 355 6.01 3.54 -20.18
CA ASN A 355 5.80 2.44 -19.26
C ASN A 355 6.11 1.11 -19.94
N ILE A 356 6.92 0.29 -19.29
CA ILE A 356 7.21 -1.09 -19.68
C ILE A 356 6.43 -2.00 -18.72
N ASP A 357 5.46 -2.71 -19.28
CA ASP A 357 4.58 -3.65 -18.56
C ASP A 357 5.12 -5.08 -18.59
N GLY A 358 4.50 -5.98 -17.82
CA GLY A 358 4.76 -7.42 -17.88
C GLY A 358 5.94 -7.92 -17.05
N LEU A 359 6.74 -7.03 -16.45
CA LEU A 359 7.86 -7.39 -15.58
C LEU A 359 7.40 -7.57 -14.13
N ASN A 360 7.69 -8.72 -13.52
CA ASN A 360 7.31 -9.02 -12.14
C ASN A 360 8.47 -8.86 -11.15
N ILE A 361 8.56 -7.71 -10.49
CA ILE A 361 9.67 -7.36 -9.60
C ILE A 361 9.27 -7.58 -8.13
N ILE A 362 8.04 -7.24 -7.75
CA ILE A 362 7.60 -7.22 -6.35
C ILE A 362 7.16 -8.61 -5.86
N ARG A 363 6.53 -9.42 -6.71
CA ARG A 363 5.94 -10.71 -6.32
C ARG A 363 6.88 -11.89 -6.55
N ASP A 364 8.15 -11.75 -6.20
CA ASP A 364 9.08 -12.87 -6.30
C ASP A 364 8.93 -13.81 -5.10
N SER A 365 8.28 -14.95 -5.35
CA SER A 365 8.15 -16.04 -4.39
C SER A 365 9.42 -16.87 -4.25
N THR A 366 10.30 -16.88 -5.24
CA THR A 366 11.49 -17.73 -5.29
C THR A 366 12.50 -17.31 -4.24
N ASN A 367 12.71 -16.01 -4.09
CA ASN A 367 13.60 -15.46 -3.07
C ASN A 367 13.10 -15.69 -1.62
N LEU A 368 11.78 -15.78 -1.41
CA LEU A 368 11.23 -16.14 -0.10
C LEU A 368 11.60 -17.57 0.30
N ILE A 369 11.55 -18.51 -0.64
CA ILE A 369 11.92 -19.92 -0.41
C ILE A 369 13.42 -20.03 -0.16
N LEU A 370 14.25 -19.34 -0.95
CA LEU A 370 15.70 -19.33 -0.76
C LEU A 370 16.08 -18.80 0.62
N ARG A 371 15.56 -17.63 1.02
CA ARG A 371 15.82 -17.08 2.36
C ARG A 371 15.35 -18.00 3.49
N LEU A 372 14.21 -18.67 3.32
CA LEU A 372 13.73 -19.63 4.31
C LEU A 372 14.71 -20.80 4.47
N ASN A 373 15.23 -21.33 3.35
CA ASN A 373 16.27 -22.36 3.37
C ASN A 373 17.53 -21.86 4.08
N ASP A 374 18.01 -20.66 3.76
CA ASP A 374 19.21 -20.10 4.38
C ASP A 374 19.02 -19.91 5.90
N ILE A 375 17.83 -19.46 6.33
CA ILE A 375 17.49 -19.33 7.76
C ILE A 375 17.53 -20.68 8.46
N VAL A 376 16.90 -21.70 7.86
CA VAL A 376 16.80 -23.06 8.42
C VAL A 376 18.17 -23.75 8.46
N ARG A 377 19.04 -23.50 7.47
CA ARG A 377 20.42 -24.03 7.42
C ARG A 377 21.40 -23.27 8.30
N GLY A 378 21.03 -22.07 8.74
CA GLY A 378 21.90 -21.19 9.51
C GLY A 378 22.87 -20.36 8.68
N GLU A 379 22.68 -20.30 7.37
CA GLU A 379 23.53 -19.58 6.40
C GLU A 379 23.07 -18.11 6.21
N TYR A 380 21.91 -17.74 6.76
CA TYR A 380 21.36 -16.40 6.62
C TYR A 380 22.12 -15.35 7.45
N THR A 381 22.52 -14.28 6.78
CA THR A 381 23.11 -13.08 7.41
C THR A 381 22.17 -11.90 7.24
N GLY A 382 21.76 -11.29 8.35
CA GLY A 382 20.83 -10.16 8.31
C GLY A 382 20.18 -9.89 9.66
N ARG A 383 19.61 -8.70 9.80
CA ARG A 383 19.07 -8.20 11.07
C ARG A 383 17.55 -8.30 11.13
N ILE A 384 17.02 -8.78 12.25
CA ILE A 384 15.59 -8.71 12.60
C ILE A 384 15.40 -8.19 14.02
N VAL A 385 14.16 -7.80 14.33
CA VAL A 385 13.74 -7.48 15.68
C VAL A 385 12.77 -8.56 16.16
N PHE A 386 13.19 -9.39 17.11
CA PHE A 386 12.37 -10.38 17.79
C PHE A 386 11.58 -9.72 18.91
N LYS A 387 10.25 -9.94 18.93
CA LYS A 387 9.30 -9.39 19.92
C LYS A 387 9.44 -7.89 20.22
N ARG A 388 9.89 -7.10 19.24
CA ARG A 388 10.07 -5.63 19.31
C ARG A 388 11.15 -5.15 20.29
N THR A 389 11.93 -6.05 20.89
CA THR A 389 12.90 -5.71 21.94
C THR A 389 14.28 -6.24 21.64
N GLU A 390 14.39 -7.44 21.08
CA GLU A 390 15.67 -8.11 20.83
C GLU A 390 16.07 -7.98 19.37
N VAL A 391 17.32 -7.61 19.13
CA VAL A 391 17.91 -7.56 17.79
C VAL A 391 18.73 -8.83 17.56
N VAL A 392 18.41 -9.56 16.49
CA VAL A 392 19.16 -10.76 16.08
C VAL A 392 19.78 -10.51 14.72
N GLU A 393 21.10 -10.74 14.57
CA GLU A 393 21.89 -10.32 13.41
C GLU A 393 22.34 -11.46 12.47
N ASN A 394 22.12 -12.72 12.84
CA ASN A 394 22.46 -13.90 12.04
C ASN A 394 21.66 -15.16 12.50
N THR A 395 21.90 -16.29 11.84
CA THR A 395 21.25 -17.59 12.12
C THR A 395 22.25 -18.70 12.49
N ASP A 396 23.38 -18.35 13.12
CA ASP A 396 24.47 -19.31 13.40
C ASP A 396 24.14 -20.35 14.49
N THR A 397 23.34 -19.99 15.50
CA THR A 397 22.87 -20.89 16.57
C THR A 397 21.40 -21.29 16.41
N ASP A 398 20.99 -22.42 16.99
CA ASP A 398 19.59 -22.89 16.94
C ASP A 398 18.61 -21.93 17.63
N GLU A 399 19.00 -21.31 18.75
CA GLU A 399 18.20 -20.26 19.38
C GLU A 399 17.96 -19.09 18.42
N LYS A 400 19.02 -18.59 17.77
CA LYS A 400 18.90 -17.49 16.82
C LYS A 400 18.07 -17.89 15.61
N ARG A 401 18.25 -19.11 15.07
CA ARG A 401 17.42 -19.66 13.98
C ARG A 401 15.96 -19.65 14.35
N LEU A 402 15.59 -20.13 15.54
CA LEU A 402 14.21 -20.16 16.01
C LEU A 402 13.63 -18.75 16.19
N LYS A 403 14.37 -17.81 16.79
CA LYS A 403 13.95 -16.40 16.88
C LYS A 403 13.79 -15.76 15.50
N PHE A 404 14.71 -16.06 14.59
CA PHE A 404 14.64 -15.63 13.19
C PHE A 404 13.40 -16.15 12.49
N LEU A 405 13.17 -17.46 12.63
CA LEU A 405 12.06 -18.16 12.03
C LEU A 405 10.73 -17.65 12.58
N TYR A 406 10.64 -17.40 13.89
CA TYR A 406 9.46 -16.79 14.50
C TYR A 406 9.13 -15.43 13.87
N ALA A 407 10.11 -14.53 13.83
CA ALA A 407 9.92 -13.19 13.29
C ALA A 407 9.63 -13.23 11.79
N TRP A 408 10.30 -14.11 11.05
CA TRP A 408 10.09 -14.32 9.62
C TRP A 408 8.69 -14.88 9.34
N LEU A 409 8.26 -15.93 10.03
CA LEU A 409 6.90 -16.49 9.90
C LEU A 409 5.85 -15.46 10.30
N THR A 410 6.11 -14.67 11.33
CA THR A 410 5.20 -13.59 11.75
C THR A 410 5.09 -12.50 10.68
N LYS A 411 6.22 -12.08 10.12
CA LYS A 411 6.28 -11.07 9.05
C LYS A 411 5.66 -11.55 7.75
N HIS A 412 5.81 -12.85 7.44
CA HIS A 412 5.40 -13.43 6.17
C HIS A 412 4.15 -14.30 6.22
N GLN A 413 3.52 -14.49 7.39
CA GLN A 413 2.30 -15.28 7.60
C GLN A 413 1.28 -15.05 6.50
N ARG A 414 0.92 -13.79 6.25
CA ARG A 414 -0.13 -13.43 5.28
C ARG A 414 0.26 -13.78 3.84
N ARG A 415 1.55 -13.70 3.50
CA ARG A 415 2.06 -14.06 2.17
C ARG A 415 2.05 -15.58 1.98
N ILE A 416 2.47 -16.32 3.01
CA ILE A 416 2.45 -17.79 3.00
C ILE A 416 1.00 -18.28 2.84
N ILE A 417 0.07 -17.73 3.62
CA ILE A 417 -1.37 -17.99 3.47
C ILE A 417 -1.87 -17.53 2.09
N GLY A 418 -1.26 -16.50 1.49
CA GLY A 418 -1.54 -15.81 0.22
C GLY A 418 -1.19 -16.53 -1.07
N TYR A 419 -0.05 -17.20 -1.10
CA TYR A 419 0.63 -17.60 -2.33
C TYR A 419 0.06 -18.87 -2.99
N SER A 420 0.64 -19.27 -4.12
CA SER A 420 0.24 -20.48 -4.84
C SER A 420 0.32 -21.73 -3.96
N GLU A 421 -0.41 -22.76 -4.34
CA GLU A 421 -0.35 -24.05 -3.62
C GLU A 421 1.06 -24.65 -3.67
N GLU A 422 1.74 -24.52 -4.80
CA GLU A 422 3.13 -24.96 -4.97
C GLU A 422 4.07 -24.26 -3.98
N PHE A 423 3.96 -22.94 -3.84
CA PHE A 423 4.77 -22.19 -2.88
C PHE A 423 4.50 -22.65 -1.44
N PHE A 424 3.23 -22.83 -1.09
CA PHE A 424 2.85 -23.27 0.25
C PHE A 424 3.36 -24.67 0.55
N ALA A 425 3.25 -25.60 -0.40
CA ALA A 425 3.77 -26.96 -0.28
C ALA A 425 5.30 -26.98 -0.12
N ASN A 426 6.04 -26.17 -0.88
CA ASN A 426 7.50 -26.07 -0.76
C ASN A 426 7.92 -25.46 0.58
N THR A 427 7.22 -24.41 1.03
CA THR A 427 7.42 -23.83 2.36
C THR A 427 7.16 -24.86 3.46
N GLY A 428 6.08 -25.64 3.32
CA GLY A 428 5.71 -26.70 4.25
C GLY A 428 6.80 -27.76 4.35
N LYS A 429 7.28 -28.28 3.22
CA LYS A 429 8.38 -29.27 3.18
C LYS A 429 9.63 -28.80 3.92
N ILE A 430 10.04 -27.54 3.74
CA ILE A 430 11.23 -27.00 4.40
C ILE A 430 11.03 -26.93 5.92
N LEU A 431 9.88 -26.43 6.35
CA LEU A 431 9.57 -26.27 7.78
C LEU A 431 9.35 -27.61 8.46
N ASP A 432 8.60 -28.51 7.84
CA ASP A 432 8.32 -29.85 8.36
C ASP A 432 9.64 -30.62 8.54
N ASN A 433 10.51 -30.64 7.53
CA ASN A 433 11.85 -31.25 7.63
C ASN A 433 12.71 -30.61 8.74
N TYR A 434 12.63 -29.29 8.91
CA TYR A 434 13.38 -28.61 9.97
C TYR A 434 12.89 -29.00 11.37
N PHE A 435 11.57 -28.99 11.60
CA PHE A 435 11.00 -29.39 12.88
C PHE A 435 11.23 -30.87 13.18
N ASP A 436 11.13 -31.74 12.16
CA ASP A 436 11.46 -33.15 12.31
C ASP A 436 12.92 -33.30 12.76
N ASN A 437 13.88 -32.62 12.13
CA ASN A 437 15.28 -32.67 12.57
C ASN A 437 15.50 -32.13 13.99
N LEU A 438 14.76 -31.08 14.38
CA LEU A 438 14.84 -30.51 15.73
C LEU A 438 14.27 -31.43 16.81
N ASP A 439 13.28 -32.26 16.47
CA ASP A 439 12.65 -33.22 17.38
C ASP A 439 13.58 -34.44 17.64
N HIS A 440 14.56 -34.72 16.76
CA HIS A 440 15.55 -35.79 16.92
C HIS A 440 16.86 -35.35 17.60
N SER A 441 16.98 -34.08 17.99
CA SER A 441 18.17 -33.51 18.60
C SER A 441 18.00 -33.37 20.12
N ASP A 442 18.62 -34.28 20.87
CA ASP A 442 18.60 -34.31 22.35
C ASP A 442 19.26 -33.08 23.01
N SER A 443 20.00 -32.26 22.25
CA SER A 443 20.80 -31.14 22.78
C SER A 443 20.03 -29.82 22.93
N LEU A 444 18.70 -29.83 22.82
CA LEU A 444 17.88 -28.62 22.66
C LEU A 444 16.67 -28.54 23.61
N ASP A 445 16.69 -29.29 24.71
CA ASP A 445 15.64 -29.25 25.74
C ASP A 445 15.49 -27.88 26.38
N GLU A 446 16.60 -27.13 26.53
CA GLU A 446 16.59 -25.75 27.04
C GLU A 446 15.82 -24.76 26.14
N LEU A 447 15.57 -25.13 24.88
CA LEU A 447 14.83 -24.33 23.91
C LEU A 447 13.40 -24.84 23.67
N ALA A 448 12.89 -25.74 24.50
CA ALA A 448 11.56 -26.36 24.33
C ALA A 448 10.43 -25.32 24.19
N ASP A 449 10.43 -24.28 25.04
CA ASP A 449 9.41 -23.22 24.99
C ASP A 449 9.46 -22.45 23.67
N LEU A 450 10.67 -22.09 23.23
CA LEU A 450 10.88 -21.36 21.97
C LEU A 450 10.50 -22.24 20.78
N LYS A 451 10.89 -23.52 20.77
CA LYS A 451 10.48 -24.49 19.75
C LYS A 451 8.97 -24.58 19.66
N GLN A 452 8.28 -24.74 20.79
CA GLN A 452 6.82 -24.83 20.83
C GLN A 452 6.15 -23.54 20.35
N GLU A 453 6.71 -22.37 20.70
CA GLU A 453 6.21 -21.08 20.24
C GLU A 453 6.30 -20.94 18.71
N VAL A 454 7.44 -21.28 18.10
CA VAL A 454 7.60 -21.24 16.64
C VAL A 454 6.70 -22.28 15.97
N ARG A 455 6.56 -23.48 16.56
CA ARG A 455 5.68 -24.54 16.06
C ARG A 455 4.21 -24.11 16.09
N ASN A 456 3.76 -23.50 17.18
CA ASN A 456 2.41 -22.93 17.29
C ASN A 456 2.18 -21.85 16.23
N ARG A 457 3.20 -21.02 15.96
CA ARG A 457 3.12 -19.99 14.92
C ARG A 457 2.95 -20.58 13.53
N TYR A 458 3.69 -21.64 13.22
CA TYR A 458 3.56 -22.36 11.96
C TYR A 458 2.21 -23.10 11.85
N ARG A 459 1.76 -23.75 12.92
CA ARG A 459 0.44 -24.43 12.99
C ARG A 459 -0.71 -23.46 12.75
N TYR A 460 -0.64 -22.26 13.33
CA TYR A 460 -1.58 -21.18 13.03
C TYR A 460 -1.64 -20.88 11.53
N ILE A 461 -0.47 -20.76 10.87
CA ILE A 461 -0.38 -20.49 9.42
C ILE A 461 -1.03 -21.61 8.60
N GLN A 462 -0.81 -22.88 8.97
CA GLN A 462 -1.42 -24.03 8.33
C GLN A 462 -2.95 -24.01 8.44
N GLN A 463 -3.48 -23.86 9.65
CA GLN A 463 -4.93 -23.79 9.87
C GLN A 463 -5.54 -22.58 9.16
N ALA A 464 -4.91 -21.41 9.24
CA ALA A 464 -5.36 -20.20 8.56
C ALA A 464 -5.38 -20.35 7.02
N ARG A 465 -4.45 -21.13 6.43
CA ARG A 465 -4.46 -21.46 5.01
C ARG A 465 -5.68 -22.29 4.63
N LYS A 466 -6.04 -23.30 5.44
CA LYS A 466 -7.24 -24.11 5.20
C LYS A 466 -8.50 -23.26 5.28
N ILE A 467 -8.61 -22.40 6.28
CA ILE A 467 -9.78 -21.51 6.42
C ILE A 467 -9.88 -20.54 5.23
N ARG A 468 -8.75 -20.05 4.69
CA ARG A 468 -8.75 -19.28 3.44
C ARG A 468 -9.27 -20.09 2.24
N CYS A 469 -8.92 -21.36 2.12
CA CYS A 469 -9.52 -22.22 1.10
C CYS A 469 -11.03 -22.43 1.35
N LEU A 470 -11.47 -22.54 2.60
CA LEU A 470 -12.89 -22.61 2.96
C LEU A 470 -13.66 -21.35 2.53
N GLU A 471 -13.05 -20.17 2.64
CA GLU A 471 -13.61 -18.91 2.17
C GLU A 471 -13.81 -18.89 0.64
N GLU A 472 -12.81 -19.37 -0.11
CA GLU A 472 -12.87 -19.52 -1.57
C GLU A 472 -13.97 -20.52 -1.98
N ILE A 473 -14.10 -21.63 -1.24
CA ILE A 473 -15.17 -22.62 -1.42
C ILE A 473 -16.54 -21.99 -1.13
N ARG A 474 -16.69 -21.24 -0.03
CA ARG A 474 -17.93 -20.51 0.34
C ARG A 474 -18.39 -19.58 -0.77
N THR A 475 -17.46 -18.80 -1.35
CA THR A 475 -17.76 -17.89 -2.45
C THR A 475 -17.92 -18.61 -3.80
N ARG A 476 -17.76 -19.94 -3.81
CA ARG A 476 -17.81 -20.84 -4.96
C ARG A 476 -16.76 -20.51 -6.03
N ASN A 477 -15.74 -19.73 -5.72
CA ASN A 477 -14.64 -19.39 -6.61
C ASN A 477 -13.36 -20.01 -6.06
N TYR A 478 -13.15 -21.29 -6.36
CA TYR A 478 -12.05 -22.07 -5.78
C TYR A 478 -11.08 -22.49 -6.89
N ARG A 479 -9.79 -22.19 -6.71
CA ARG A 479 -8.73 -22.52 -7.68
C ARG A 479 -9.00 -22.04 -9.12
N GLY A 480 -9.65 -20.89 -9.26
CA GLY A 480 -9.97 -20.29 -10.57
C GLY A 480 -11.22 -20.87 -11.25
N GLU A 481 -11.90 -21.83 -10.64
CA GLU A 481 -13.14 -22.41 -11.14
C GLU A 481 -14.35 -21.99 -10.31
N ARG A 482 -15.50 -21.81 -10.99
CA ARG A 482 -16.78 -21.60 -10.30
C ARG A 482 -17.41 -22.94 -9.95
N LEU A 483 -17.46 -23.27 -8.66
CA LEU A 483 -18.03 -24.52 -8.16
C LEU A 483 -19.56 -24.54 -8.26
N ASN A 484 -20.12 -25.71 -8.54
CA ASN A 484 -21.54 -25.98 -8.27
C ASN A 484 -21.74 -26.33 -6.78
N TYR A 485 -22.99 -26.38 -6.31
CA TYR A 485 -23.27 -26.63 -4.88
C TYR A 485 -22.83 -28.01 -4.41
N ASP A 486 -22.85 -29.02 -5.27
CA ASP A 486 -22.40 -30.36 -4.93
C ASP A 486 -20.88 -30.41 -4.66
N ARG A 487 -20.08 -29.85 -5.58
CA ARG A 487 -18.63 -29.73 -5.42
C ARG A 487 -18.28 -28.81 -4.25
N MET A 488 -18.99 -27.68 -4.10
CA MET A 488 -18.80 -26.77 -2.97
C MET A 488 -18.90 -27.50 -1.64
N LEU A 489 -19.98 -28.28 -1.43
CA LEU A 489 -20.16 -29.03 -0.19
C LEU A 489 -19.13 -30.17 -0.04
N SER A 490 -18.79 -30.88 -1.12
CA SER A 490 -17.76 -31.93 -1.07
C SER A 490 -16.41 -31.37 -0.61
N GLU A 491 -15.93 -30.29 -1.25
CA GLU A 491 -14.64 -29.67 -0.92
C GLU A 491 -14.65 -29.10 0.51
N ALA A 492 -15.75 -28.45 0.92
CA ALA A 492 -15.91 -27.95 2.28
C ALA A 492 -15.84 -29.08 3.31
N LEU A 493 -16.54 -30.21 3.09
CA LEU A 493 -16.54 -31.35 4.00
C LEU A 493 -15.15 -31.95 4.16
N THR A 494 -14.43 -32.19 3.06
CA THR A 494 -13.06 -32.73 3.09
C THR A 494 -12.15 -31.82 3.91
N LEU A 495 -12.16 -30.53 3.61
CA LEU A 495 -11.31 -29.56 4.29
C LEU A 495 -11.62 -29.43 5.79
N LEU A 496 -12.91 -29.38 6.15
CA LEU A 496 -13.35 -29.25 7.53
C LEU A 496 -13.05 -30.50 8.37
N GLN A 497 -13.11 -31.69 7.76
CA GLN A 497 -12.72 -32.93 8.43
C GLN A 497 -11.24 -32.92 8.78
N GLU A 498 -10.36 -32.50 7.86
CA GLU A 498 -8.95 -32.36 8.16
C GLU A 498 -8.69 -31.29 9.22
N LEU A 499 -9.35 -30.13 9.11
CA LEU A 499 -9.21 -29.03 10.06
C LEU A 499 -9.63 -29.43 11.48
N LYS A 500 -10.68 -30.26 11.62
CA LYS A 500 -11.14 -30.78 12.91
C LYS A 500 -10.04 -31.51 13.70
N PHE A 501 -9.16 -32.26 13.01
CA PHE A 501 -8.03 -32.94 13.66
C PHE A 501 -6.92 -31.96 14.07
N GLU A 502 -6.69 -30.94 13.25
CA GLU A 502 -5.64 -29.93 13.49
C GLU A 502 -6.00 -28.94 14.60
N VAL A 503 -7.29 -28.71 14.87
CA VAL A 503 -7.79 -27.81 15.93
C VAL A 503 -7.49 -28.33 17.35
N SER A 504 -6.87 -29.51 17.48
CA SER A 504 -6.19 -29.93 18.72
C SER A 504 -5.26 -28.83 19.27
N ILE A 505 -4.62 -28.07 18.38
CA ILE A 505 -4.00 -26.79 18.73
C ILE A 505 -5.04 -25.68 18.50
N TYR A 506 -5.62 -25.20 19.59
CA TYR A 506 -6.77 -24.31 19.57
C TYR A 506 -6.39 -22.84 19.38
N PHE A 507 -7.03 -22.18 18.40
CA PHE A 507 -6.98 -20.72 18.21
C PHE A 507 -8.41 -20.18 18.07
N ASP A 508 -8.90 -19.41 19.05
CA ASP A 508 -10.31 -18.97 19.10
C ASP A 508 -10.72 -18.20 17.83
N GLU A 509 -9.87 -17.30 17.34
CA GLU A 509 -10.13 -16.52 16.13
C GLU A 509 -10.35 -17.41 14.89
N LEU A 510 -9.53 -18.46 14.74
CA LEU A 510 -9.61 -19.38 13.60
C LEU A 510 -10.87 -20.24 13.67
N VAL A 511 -11.20 -20.75 14.86
CA VAL A 511 -12.40 -21.56 15.07
C VAL A 511 -13.67 -20.72 14.89
N ALA A 512 -13.69 -19.49 15.42
CA ALA A 512 -14.78 -18.55 15.21
C ALA A 512 -15.03 -18.27 13.72
N THR A 513 -13.96 -18.03 12.96
CA THR A 513 -14.06 -17.76 11.52
C THR A 513 -14.51 -18.99 10.73
N THR A 514 -14.06 -20.18 11.13
CA THR A 514 -14.51 -21.46 10.55
C THR A 514 -16.01 -21.65 10.74
N ILE A 515 -16.52 -21.45 11.97
CA ILE A 515 -17.95 -21.51 12.29
C ILE A 515 -18.73 -20.55 11.41
N HIS A 516 -18.27 -19.30 11.30
CA HIS A 516 -18.91 -18.29 10.47
C HIS A 516 -19.02 -18.74 9.00
N HIS A 517 -17.93 -19.23 8.38
CA HIS A 517 -17.99 -19.66 6.98
C HIS A 517 -18.92 -20.86 6.77
N ILE A 518 -18.98 -21.79 7.73
CA ILE A 518 -19.94 -22.89 7.70
C ILE A 518 -21.37 -22.36 7.75
N GLU A 519 -21.68 -21.46 8.69
CA GLU A 519 -23.01 -20.85 8.83
C GLU A 519 -23.41 -20.08 7.58
N ALA A 520 -22.49 -19.34 6.97
CA ALA A 520 -22.73 -18.61 5.73
C ALA A 520 -23.08 -19.56 4.57
N MET A 521 -22.38 -20.70 4.44
CA MET A 521 -22.72 -21.72 3.43
C MET A 521 -24.08 -22.36 3.70
N LEU A 522 -24.39 -22.68 4.97
CA LEU A 522 -25.67 -23.29 5.36
C LEU A 522 -26.85 -22.32 5.16
N ASN A 523 -26.62 -21.02 5.32
CA ASN A 523 -27.61 -19.97 5.14
C ASN A 523 -27.75 -19.48 3.68
N ASP A 524 -27.07 -20.11 2.70
CA ASP A 524 -27.26 -19.77 1.29
C ASP A 524 -28.73 -20.01 0.88
N ARG A 525 -29.37 -18.91 0.45
CA ARG A 525 -30.81 -18.88 0.14
C ARG A 525 -31.19 -19.83 -0.99
N TYR A 526 -30.33 -19.95 -2.00
CA TYR A 526 -30.59 -20.84 -3.12
C TYR A 526 -30.46 -22.30 -2.67
N LEU A 527 -29.39 -22.63 -1.95
CA LEU A 527 -29.14 -23.97 -1.48
C LEU A 527 -30.29 -24.47 -0.58
N ARG A 528 -30.74 -23.62 0.35
CA ARG A 528 -31.88 -23.94 1.22
C ARG A 528 -33.16 -24.17 0.44
N ARG A 529 -33.54 -23.21 -0.41
CA ARG A 529 -34.81 -23.25 -1.15
C ARG A 529 -34.89 -24.41 -2.15
N HIS A 530 -33.77 -24.77 -2.77
CA HIS A 530 -33.75 -25.75 -3.86
C HIS A 530 -33.44 -27.18 -3.41
N TYR A 531 -32.74 -27.38 -2.29
CA TYR A 531 -32.28 -28.71 -1.88
C TYR A 531 -32.69 -29.12 -0.45
N VAL A 532 -32.94 -28.16 0.45
CA VAL A 532 -33.22 -28.46 1.87
C VAL A 532 -34.72 -28.37 2.18
N GLU A 533 -35.37 -27.29 1.78
CA GLU A 533 -36.78 -27.00 2.09
C GLU A 533 -37.76 -27.77 1.19
N LYS A 534 -37.30 -28.30 0.05
CA LYS A 534 -38.12 -29.18 -0.80
C LYS A 534 -38.35 -30.55 -0.17
N ALA A 535 -39.52 -31.13 -0.44
CA ALA A 535 -39.79 -32.51 -0.06
C ALA A 535 -38.82 -33.46 -0.78
N GLU A 536 -38.40 -34.52 -0.09
CA GLU A 536 -37.36 -35.43 -0.60
C GLU A 536 -37.76 -36.16 -1.88
N GLN A 537 -39.06 -36.40 -2.05
CA GLN A 537 -39.68 -36.96 -3.25
C GLN A 537 -39.57 -36.05 -4.48
N ASP A 538 -39.43 -34.73 -4.28
CA ASP A 538 -39.32 -33.73 -5.36
C ASP A 538 -37.86 -33.46 -5.75
N LEU A 539 -36.91 -34.10 -5.06
CA LEU A 539 -35.48 -33.97 -5.33
C LEU A 539 -35.03 -35.05 -6.31
N THR A 540 -34.21 -34.65 -7.28
CA THR A 540 -33.45 -35.60 -8.10
C THR A 540 -32.44 -36.34 -7.22
N ARG A 541 -31.92 -37.48 -7.69
CA ARG A 541 -30.87 -38.23 -6.99
C ARG A 541 -29.65 -37.35 -6.63
N ALA A 542 -29.26 -36.46 -7.55
CA ALA A 542 -28.20 -35.48 -7.29
C ALA A 542 -28.61 -34.45 -6.23
N GLY A 543 -29.88 -34.01 -6.21
CA GLY A 543 -30.40 -33.13 -5.17
C GLY A 543 -30.43 -33.78 -3.77
N GLN A 544 -30.71 -35.08 -3.70
CA GLN A 544 -30.64 -35.85 -2.45
C GLN A 544 -29.20 -35.96 -1.93
N GLU A 545 -28.20 -36.14 -2.81
CA GLU A 545 -26.80 -36.11 -2.41
C GLU A 545 -26.37 -34.74 -1.85
N VAL A 546 -26.78 -33.65 -2.49
CA VAL A 546 -26.55 -32.28 -1.98
C VAL A 546 -27.15 -32.11 -0.60
N ARG A 547 -28.40 -32.56 -0.38
CA ARG A 547 -29.08 -32.52 0.92
C ARG A 547 -28.35 -33.35 1.98
N ARG A 548 -27.84 -34.54 1.61
CA ARG A 548 -27.05 -35.39 2.51
C ARG A 548 -25.73 -34.72 2.92
N LYS A 549 -25.03 -34.09 1.97
CA LYS A 549 -23.79 -33.35 2.25
C LYS A 549 -24.05 -32.12 3.12
N TYR A 550 -25.17 -31.42 2.90
CA TYR A 550 -25.62 -30.33 3.78
C TYR A 550 -25.82 -30.82 5.22
N GLY A 551 -26.50 -31.95 5.43
CA GLY A 551 -26.67 -32.52 6.77
C GLY A 551 -25.35 -32.85 7.46
N ARG A 552 -24.36 -33.38 6.72
CA ARG A 552 -23.01 -33.61 7.26
C ARG A 552 -22.31 -32.31 7.65
N LEU A 553 -22.52 -31.24 6.90
CA LEU A 553 -21.94 -29.93 7.20
C LEU A 553 -22.53 -29.34 8.48
N VAL A 554 -23.82 -29.57 8.75
CA VAL A 554 -24.46 -29.20 10.04
C VAL A 554 -23.80 -29.93 11.22
N VAL A 555 -23.53 -31.23 11.08
CA VAL A 555 -22.84 -32.00 12.16
C VAL A 555 -21.46 -31.41 12.44
N LEU A 556 -20.68 -31.07 11.40
CA LEU A 556 -19.38 -30.43 11.59
C LEU A 556 -19.50 -29.05 12.25
N LEU A 557 -20.54 -28.26 11.92
CA LEU A 557 -20.79 -26.99 12.61
C LEU A 557 -20.96 -27.19 14.11
N ASP A 558 -21.76 -28.18 14.51
CA ASP A 558 -22.02 -28.48 15.91
C ASP A 558 -20.74 -28.95 16.62
N ASP A 559 -19.91 -29.76 15.95
CA ASP A 559 -18.60 -30.17 16.45
C ASP A 559 -17.69 -28.94 16.73
N PHE A 560 -17.56 -28.02 15.77
CA PHE A 560 -16.74 -26.82 15.96
C PHE A 560 -17.28 -25.89 17.05
N LYS A 561 -18.61 -25.75 17.18
CA LYS A 561 -19.24 -25.00 18.27
C LYS A 561 -18.97 -25.64 19.63
N ALA A 562 -19.03 -26.97 19.71
CA ALA A 562 -18.72 -27.71 20.93
C ALA A 562 -17.25 -27.53 21.34
N ILE A 563 -16.30 -27.65 20.40
CA ILE A 563 -14.88 -27.42 20.64
C ILE A 563 -14.66 -26.01 21.21
N ARG A 564 -15.22 -24.98 20.56
CA ARG A 564 -15.10 -23.59 21.00
C ARG A 564 -15.64 -23.37 22.41
N LYS A 565 -16.82 -23.92 22.72
CA LYS A 565 -17.45 -23.78 24.03
C LYS A 565 -16.61 -24.41 25.15
N THR A 566 -16.04 -25.59 24.90
CA THR A 566 -15.18 -26.28 25.88
C THR A 566 -13.96 -25.43 26.23
N HIS A 567 -13.29 -24.84 25.23
CA HIS A 567 -12.12 -24.00 25.47
C HIS A 567 -12.44 -22.65 26.13
N GLN A 568 -13.59 -22.04 25.82
CA GLN A 568 -14.04 -20.81 26.49
C GLN A 568 -14.33 -21.05 27.97
N ALA A 569 -15.00 -22.15 28.31
CA ALA A 569 -15.26 -22.52 29.70
C ALA A 569 -13.97 -22.83 30.49
N SER A 570 -12.97 -23.45 29.85
CA SER A 570 -11.66 -23.69 30.47
C SER A 570 -10.84 -22.40 30.64
N GLY A 571 -10.97 -21.44 29.72
CA GLY A 571 -10.30 -20.13 29.82
C GLY A 571 -10.87 -19.24 30.93
N GLU A 572 -12.19 -19.26 31.11
CA GLU A 572 -12.87 -18.54 32.21
C GLU A 572 -12.58 -19.14 33.59
N ALA A 573 -12.24 -20.43 33.67
CA ALA A 573 -11.86 -21.09 34.92
C ALA A 573 -10.38 -20.89 35.31
N ALA A 574 -9.55 -20.41 34.37
CA ALA A 574 -8.11 -20.16 34.55
C ALA A 574 -7.76 -18.67 34.75
N ALA A 575 -8.75 -17.78 34.63
CA ALA A 575 -8.68 -16.36 34.97
C ALA A 575 -9.35 -16.12 36.33
#